data_AF-A0A0B1TSN0-F1
#
_entry.id   AF-A0A0B1TSN0-F1
#
_cell.length_a   1.000
_cell.length_b   1.000
_cell.length_c   1.000
_cell.angle_alpha   90.00
_cell.angle_beta   90.00
_cell.angle_gamma   90.00
#
_symmetry.space_group_name_H-M   'P 1'
#
loop_
_entity.id
_entity.type
_entity.pdbx_description
1 polymer ?
#
loop_
_entity_poly.entity_id
_entity_poly.type
_entity_poly.pdbx_seq_one_letter_code
_entity_poly.pdbx_strand_id
1 'polypeptide(L)'
;MQVAGVLLLLAGVFTKCAAVLATIPDAVIGGILAMGLAMITGVAVSNLQNVDLRLTRNITIMGTAILLGELIPYHFEKNRVNTGVKSIDDCLNMLLAIRMLIAGVIAFVLDNTVPGATRQQRGFVPKDTCESVPVEEDGYAFPPSVRRFLLRHPLLCKLPFMPSKRSLIALNRSSCTTLTA
;
A
#
# COMPACT_ATOMS: atom_id res chain seq x y z
N MET A 1 -9.84 -10.36 8.32
CA MET A 1 -8.97 -10.60 7.16
C MET A 1 -8.90 -12.07 6.74
N GLN A 2 -8.53 -13.01 7.62
CA GLN A 2 -8.37 -14.43 7.24
C GLN A 2 -9.64 -15.08 6.70
N VAL A 3 -10.80 -14.81 7.30
CA VAL A 3 -12.11 -15.32 6.83
C VAL A 3 -12.45 -14.82 5.43
N ALA A 4 -12.15 -13.55 5.12
CA ALA A 4 -12.36 -12.99 3.80
C ALA A 4 -11.44 -13.64 2.74
N GLY A 5 -10.20 -13.95 3.11
CA GLY A 5 -9.27 -14.68 2.24
C GLY A 5 -9.75 -16.11 1.93
N VAL A 6 -10.23 -16.84 2.93
CA VAL A 6 -10.81 -18.18 2.74
C VAL A 6 -12.07 -18.11 1.89
N LEU A 7 -12.93 -17.11 2.12
CA LEU A 7 -14.13 -16.88 1.33
C LEU A 7 -13.80 -16.59 -0.15
N LEU A 8 -12.80 -15.74 -0.41
CA LEU A 8 -12.34 -15.42 -1.77
C LEU A 8 -11.78 -16.65 -2.49
N LEU A 9 -11.03 -17.51 -1.79
CA LEU A 9 -10.54 -18.77 -2.35
C LEU A 9 -11.69 -19.72 -2.71
N LEU A 10 -12.65 -19.91 -1.80
CA LEU A 10 -13.82 -20.75 -2.08
C LEU A 10 -14.64 -20.19 -3.25
N ALA A 11 -14.95 -18.89 -3.24
CA ALA A 11 -15.69 -18.22 -4.30
C ALA A 11 -14.98 -18.30 -5.66
N GLY A 12 -13.64 -18.25 -5.69
CA GLY A 12 -12.85 -18.40 -6.92
C GLY A 12 -12.85 -19.82 -7.48
N VAL A 13 -12.88 -20.85 -6.62
CA VAL A 13 -12.96 -22.26 -7.04
C VAL A 13 -14.36 -22.60 -7.59
N PHE A 14 -15.42 -21.94 -7.10
CA PHE A 14 -16.77 -22.11 -7.62
C PHE A 14 -17.01 -21.33 -8.92
N THR A 15 -16.71 -21.97 -10.06
CA THR A 15 -16.85 -21.39 -11.42
C THR A 15 -18.27 -20.95 -11.80
N LYS A 16 -19.31 -21.51 -11.17
CA LYS A 16 -20.70 -21.06 -11.36
C LYS A 16 -20.90 -19.60 -10.93
N CYS A 17 -20.22 -19.15 -9.88
CA CYS A 17 -20.24 -17.76 -9.44
C CYS A 17 -19.54 -16.86 -10.47
N ALA A 18 -18.43 -17.31 -11.05
CA ALA A 18 -17.75 -16.59 -12.11
C ALA A 18 -18.61 -16.42 -13.37
N ALA A 19 -19.42 -17.43 -13.73
CA ALA A 19 -20.35 -17.34 -14.85
C ALA A 19 -21.42 -16.26 -14.63
N VAL A 20 -21.95 -16.12 -13.42
CA VAL A 20 -22.90 -15.04 -13.08
C VAL A 20 -22.21 -13.67 -13.14
N LEU A 21 -20.99 -13.55 -12.63
CA LEU A 21 -20.22 -12.29 -12.71
C LEU A 21 -19.92 -11.89 -14.16
N ALA A 22 -19.73 -12.85 -15.07
CA ALA A 22 -19.52 -12.58 -16.49
C ALA A 22 -20.78 -12.04 -17.22
N THR A 23 -21.97 -12.15 -16.60
CA THR A 23 -23.21 -11.55 -17.14
C THR A 23 -23.39 -10.09 -16.75
N ILE A 24 -22.52 -9.54 -15.90
CA ILE A 24 -22.58 -8.13 -15.49
C ILE A 24 -22.30 -7.24 -16.72
N PRO A 25 -23.13 -6.24 -17.00
CA PRO A 25 -22.94 -5.35 -18.13
C PRO A 25 -21.72 -4.43 -17.94
N ASP A 26 -21.04 -4.09 -19.04
CA ASP A 26 -19.81 -3.28 -19.04
C ASP A 26 -19.95 -1.94 -18.32
N ALA A 27 -21.14 -1.32 -18.36
CA ALA A 27 -21.42 -0.08 -17.66
C ALA A 27 -21.26 -0.21 -16.12
N VAL A 28 -21.68 -1.34 -15.55
CA VAL A 28 -21.53 -1.61 -14.11
C VAL A 28 -20.07 -1.88 -13.77
N ILE A 29 -19.33 -2.56 -14.65
CA ILE A 29 -17.89 -2.80 -14.49
C ILE A 29 -17.14 -1.46 -14.43
N GLY A 30 -17.46 -0.54 -15.33
CA GLY A 30 -16.92 0.83 -15.32
C GLY A 30 -17.21 1.57 -14.00
N GLY A 31 -18.43 1.44 -13.46
CA GLY A 31 -18.80 2.01 -12.17
C GLY A 31 -18.00 1.44 -11.00
N ILE A 32 -17.80 0.12 -10.95
CA ILE A 32 -17.01 -0.53 -9.90
C ILE A 32 -15.53 -0.13 -9.99
N LEU A 33 -14.97 -0.06 -11.20
CA LEU A 33 -13.60 0.42 -11.43
C LEU A 33 -13.43 1.89 -11.00
N ALA A 34 -14.39 2.76 -11.32
CA ALA A 34 -14.38 4.16 -10.91
C ALA A 34 -14.44 4.31 -9.38
N MET A 35 -15.30 3.53 -8.71
CA MET A 35 -15.34 3.49 -7.24
C MET A 35 -14.01 3.02 -6.64
N GLY A 36 -13.36 2.02 -7.25
CA GLY A 36 -12.04 1.55 -6.82
C GLY A 36 -10.96 2.63 -6.94
N LEU A 37 -10.92 3.35 -8.06
CA LEU A 37 -9.99 4.47 -8.25
C LEU A 37 -10.25 5.61 -7.25
N ALA A 38 -11.53 5.90 -6.97
CA ALA A 38 -11.91 6.89 -5.96
C ALA A 38 -11.47 6.46 -4.55
N MET A 39 -11.62 5.18 -4.19
CA MET A 39 -11.17 4.64 -2.91
C MET A 39 -9.64 4.74 -2.76
N ILE A 40 -8.88 4.31 -3.76
CA ILE A 40 -7.41 4.39 -3.75
C ILE A 40 -6.97 5.85 -3.60
N THR A 41 -7.61 6.77 -4.33
CA THR A 41 -7.34 8.21 -4.24
C THR A 41 -7.70 8.75 -2.85
N GLY A 42 -8.83 8.34 -2.28
CA GLY A 42 -9.24 8.74 -0.93
C GLY A 42 -8.27 8.28 0.15
N VAL A 43 -7.81 7.03 0.09
CA VAL A 43 -6.77 6.51 0.99
C VAL A 43 -5.44 7.24 0.78
N ALA A 44 -5.06 7.54 -0.45
CA ALA A 44 -3.87 8.33 -0.74
C ALA A 44 -3.93 9.74 -0.13
N VAL A 45 -5.07 10.44 -0.28
CA VAL A 45 -5.29 11.76 0.33
C VAL A 45 -5.29 11.67 1.85
N SER A 46 -5.89 10.63 2.43
CA SER A 46 -5.86 10.40 3.88
C SER A 46 -4.43 10.26 4.40
N ASN A 47 -3.55 9.58 3.68
CA ASN A 47 -2.14 9.50 4.04
C ASN A 47 -1.40 10.84 3.88
N LEU A 48 -1.78 11.68 2.91
CA LEU A 48 -1.20 13.02 2.71
C LEU A 48 -1.64 14.02 3.78
N GLN A 49 -2.75 13.77 4.48
CA GLN A 49 -3.17 14.60 5.63
C GLN A 49 -2.19 14.51 6.81
N ASN A 50 -1.35 13.48 6.87
CA ASN A 50 -0.28 13.39 7.87
C ASN A 50 0.86 14.39 7.61
N VAL A 51 0.92 14.99 6.42
CA VAL A 51 1.91 16.00 6.03
C VAL A 51 1.32 17.39 6.26
N ASP A 52 2.15 18.38 6.60
CA ASP A 52 1.68 19.76 6.79
C ASP A 52 1.35 20.41 5.44
N LEU A 53 0.08 20.31 5.02
CA LEU A 53 -0.43 20.90 3.79
C LEU A 53 -0.59 22.43 3.88
N ARG A 54 -0.29 23.09 5.01
CA ARG A 54 -0.33 24.56 5.06
C ARG A 54 0.91 25.18 4.42
N LEU A 55 1.99 24.41 4.32
CA LEU A 55 3.20 24.85 3.66
C LEU A 55 3.01 24.84 2.14
N THR A 56 3.17 26.01 1.51
CA THR A 56 3.17 26.14 0.06
C THR A 56 4.14 25.17 -0.60
N ARG A 57 5.31 24.92 0.02
CA ARG A 57 6.31 23.93 -0.44
C ARG A 57 5.70 22.53 -0.62
N ASN A 58 4.92 22.06 0.34
CA ASN A 58 4.36 20.70 0.32
C ASN A 58 3.25 20.59 -0.74
N ILE A 59 2.34 21.57 -0.80
CA ILE A 59 1.27 21.59 -1.81
C ILE A 59 1.85 21.70 -3.22
N THR A 60 2.87 22.54 -3.44
CA THR A 60 3.46 22.69 -4.78
C THR A 60 4.17 21.43 -5.24
N ILE A 61 4.93 20.76 -4.37
CA ILE A 61 5.55 19.47 -4.69
C ILE A 61 4.49 18.42 -5.05
N MET A 62 3.43 18.31 -4.25
CA MET A 62 2.33 17.38 -4.50
C MET A 62 1.63 17.67 -5.84
N GLY A 63 1.23 18.93 -6.07
CA GLY A 63 0.51 19.32 -7.28
C GLY A 63 1.37 19.17 -8.55
N THR A 64 2.64 19.59 -8.49
CA THR A 64 3.57 19.45 -9.62
C THR A 64 3.89 17.99 -9.92
N ALA A 65 4.04 17.13 -8.90
CA ALA A 65 4.27 15.70 -9.09
C ALA A 65 3.07 14.99 -9.74
N ILE A 66 1.84 15.33 -9.36
CA ILE A 66 0.62 14.77 -9.98
C ILE A 66 0.51 15.20 -11.44
N LEU A 67 0.67 16.49 -11.73
CA LEU A 67 0.55 17.02 -13.09
C LEU A 67 1.64 16.46 -14.01
N LEU A 68 2.90 16.48 -13.57
CA LEU A 68 4.02 15.96 -14.37
C LEU A 68 3.99 14.43 -14.46
N GLY A 69 3.50 13.75 -13.41
CA GLY A 69 3.29 12.31 -13.38
C GLY A 69 2.27 11.80 -14.40
N GLU A 70 1.39 12.67 -14.89
CA GLU A 70 0.49 12.39 -16.01
C GLU A 70 1.05 12.88 -17.35
N LEU A 71 1.61 14.10 -17.36
CA LEU A 71 2.10 14.75 -18.59
C LEU A 71 3.28 14.01 -19.23
N ILE A 72 4.23 13.52 -18.43
CA ILE A 72 5.44 12.86 -18.93
C ILE A 72 5.11 11.51 -19.58
N PRO A 73 4.39 10.58 -18.91
CA PRO A 73 3.96 9.34 -19.56
C PRO A 73 3.14 9.58 -20.82
N TYR A 74 2.23 10.56 -20.80
CA TYR A 74 1.46 10.93 -22.00
C TYR A 74 2.35 11.37 -23.16
N HIS A 75 3.43 12.12 -22.88
CA HIS A 75 4.40 12.49 -23.91
C HIS A 75 5.13 11.28 -24.49
N PHE A 76 5.57 10.33 -23.65
CA PHE A 76 6.32 9.15 -24.09
C PHE A 76 5.44 8.05 -24.70
N GLU A 77 4.13 8.03 -24.42
CA GLU A 77 3.16 7.20 -25.15
C GLU A 77 3.07 7.64 -26.62
N LYS A 78 3.13 8.95 -26.88
CA LYS A 78 3.07 9.52 -28.23
C LYS A 78 4.43 9.56 -28.93
N ASN A 79 5.49 9.83 -28.20
CA ASN A 79 6.87 9.92 -28.71
C ASN A 79 7.74 8.87 -28.02
N ARG A 80 7.82 7.68 -28.63
CA ARG A 80 8.58 6.57 -28.08
C ARG A 80 10.09 6.84 -28.14
N VAL A 81 10.79 6.42 -27.10
CA VAL A 81 12.26 6.48 -27.05
C VAL A 81 12.84 5.43 -27.98
N ASN A 82 13.82 5.82 -28.80
CA ASN A 82 14.57 4.94 -29.68
C ASN A 82 16.07 5.23 -29.54
N THR A 83 16.76 4.39 -28.78
CA THR A 83 18.21 4.42 -28.55
C THR A 83 18.98 3.53 -29.52
N GLY A 84 18.27 2.78 -30.39
CA GLY A 84 18.84 1.87 -31.37
C GLY A 84 19.00 0.43 -30.87
N VAL A 85 18.80 0.18 -29.57
CA VAL A 85 18.81 -1.16 -28.96
C VAL A 85 17.40 -1.53 -28.51
N LYS A 86 16.75 -2.42 -29.26
CA LYS A 86 15.33 -2.80 -29.05
C LYS A 86 15.00 -3.19 -27.60
N SER A 87 15.84 -3.99 -26.96
CA SER A 87 15.60 -4.45 -25.58
C SER A 87 15.59 -3.31 -24.57
N ILE A 88 16.46 -2.30 -24.76
CA ILE A 88 16.53 -1.14 -23.87
C ILE A 88 15.34 -0.22 -24.14
N ASP A 89 14.98 -0.03 -25.41
CA ASP A 89 13.85 0.80 -25.81
C ASP A 89 12.53 0.26 -25.26
N ASP A 90 12.30 -1.04 -25.29
CA ASP A 90 11.08 -1.64 -24.73
C ASP A 90 11.01 -1.47 -23.21
N CYS A 91 12.12 -1.70 -22.51
CA CYS A 91 12.19 -1.48 -21.06
C CYS A 91 11.96 -0.01 -20.69
N LEU A 92 12.61 0.92 -21.40
CA LEU A 92 12.47 2.35 -21.14
C LEU A 92 11.06 2.84 -21.44
N ASN A 93 10.46 2.44 -22.57
CA ASN A 93 9.10 2.82 -22.92
C ASN A 93 8.08 2.23 -21.93
N MET A 94 8.31 1.01 -21.42
CA MET A 94 7.45 0.44 -20.37
C MET A 94 7.58 1.22 -19.06
N LEU A 95 8.81 1.55 -18.62
CA LEU A 95 9.03 2.30 -17.38
C LEU A 95 8.48 3.73 -17.46
N LEU A 96 8.72 4.42 -18.57
CA LEU A 96 8.28 5.81 -18.78
C LEU A 96 6.75 5.92 -18.94
N ALA A 97 6.07 4.85 -19.34
CA ALA A 97 4.61 4.81 -19.41
C ALA A 97 3.94 4.59 -18.04
N ILE A 98 4.66 4.15 -17.00
CA ILE A 98 4.08 3.92 -15.68
C ILE A 98 3.88 5.26 -14.96
N ARG A 99 2.66 5.80 -15.02
CA ARG A 99 2.27 7.09 -14.41
C ARG A 99 2.59 7.19 -12.92
N MET A 100 2.27 6.13 -12.16
CA MET A 100 2.55 6.09 -10.71
C MET A 100 4.06 6.14 -10.39
N LEU A 101 4.89 5.54 -11.23
CA LEU A 101 6.34 5.54 -11.07
C LEU A 101 6.88 6.95 -11.32
N ILE A 102 6.51 7.56 -12.43
CA ILE A 102 6.97 8.90 -12.80
C ILE A 102 6.52 9.95 -11.79
N ALA A 103 5.26 9.91 -11.36
CA ALA A 103 4.75 10.76 -10.28
C ALA A 103 5.58 10.61 -9.00
N GLY A 104 5.86 9.37 -8.58
CA GLY A 104 6.65 9.08 -7.38
C GLY A 104 8.09 9.55 -7.47
N VAL A 105 8.77 9.32 -8.61
CA VAL A 105 10.15 9.79 -8.82
C VAL A 105 10.22 11.31 -8.79
N ILE A 106 9.28 12.01 -9.42
CA ILE A 106 9.23 13.47 -9.41
C ILE A 106 8.97 14.01 -8.01
N ALA A 107 7.98 13.46 -7.30
CA ALA A 107 7.71 13.82 -5.90
C ALA A 107 8.95 13.62 -5.02
N PHE A 108 9.65 12.50 -5.18
CA PHE A 108 10.86 12.19 -4.44
C PHE A 108 11.99 13.18 -4.74
N VAL A 109 12.27 13.45 -6.02
CA VAL A 109 13.32 14.41 -6.41
C VAL A 109 13.01 15.80 -5.87
N LEU A 110 11.76 16.25 -5.98
CA LEU A 110 11.33 17.56 -5.50
C LEU A 110 11.37 17.67 -3.96
N ASP A 111 10.98 16.64 -3.21
CA ASP A 111 11.05 16.68 -1.73
C ASP A 111 12.49 16.70 -1.20
N ASN A 112 13.44 16.11 -1.93
CA ASN A 112 14.86 16.17 -1.58
C ASN A 112 15.54 17.47 -2.02
N THR A 113 15.14 18.03 -3.16
CA THR A 113 15.81 19.20 -3.74
C THR A 113 15.35 20.51 -3.11
N VAL A 114 14.08 20.61 -2.69
CA VAL A 114 13.53 21.89 -2.17
C VAL A 114 13.75 22.00 -0.64
N PRO A 115 14.53 23.00 -0.17
CA PRO A 115 14.76 23.21 1.26
C PRO A 115 13.57 23.88 1.96
N GLY A 116 13.60 23.94 3.30
CA GLY A 116 12.61 24.69 4.10
C GLY A 116 11.50 23.85 4.75
N ALA A 117 11.79 22.60 5.12
CA ALA A 117 10.90 21.76 5.94
C ALA A 117 11.61 21.23 7.18
N THR A 118 10.90 21.20 8.30
CA THR A 118 11.27 20.34 9.43
C THR A 118 10.78 18.90 9.21
N ARG A 119 11.31 17.91 9.94
CA ARG A 119 10.91 16.50 9.82
C ARG A 119 9.42 16.27 10.12
N GLN A 120 8.88 16.96 11.12
CA GLN A 120 7.47 16.82 11.49
C GLN A 120 6.54 17.33 10.36
N GLN A 121 6.93 18.43 9.71
CA GLN A 121 6.17 18.99 8.57
C GLN A 121 6.20 18.11 7.31
N ARG A 122 7.09 17.11 7.25
CA ARG A 122 7.10 16.06 6.21
C ARG A 122 6.25 14.84 6.57
N GLY A 123 5.60 14.84 7.73
CA GLY A 123 4.75 13.75 8.21
C GLY A 123 5.49 12.64 8.95
N PHE A 124 6.73 12.89 9.42
CA PHE A 124 7.42 11.92 10.27
C PHE A 124 6.93 12.01 11.72
N VAL A 125 6.53 10.86 12.27
CA VAL A 125 6.18 10.72 13.69
C VAL A 125 7.42 11.04 14.55
N PRO A 126 7.27 11.84 15.63
CA PRO A 126 8.35 12.07 16.59
C PRO A 126 8.86 10.75 17.18
N LYS A 127 10.19 10.60 17.32
CA LYS A 127 10.83 9.37 17.83
C LYS A 127 10.40 8.98 19.26
N ASP A 128 9.77 9.89 19.99
CA ASP A 128 9.43 9.71 21.41
C ASP A 128 8.04 9.10 21.64
N THR A 129 7.22 8.98 20.58
CA THR A 129 5.89 8.35 20.67
C THR A 129 6.02 6.87 20.33
N CYS A 130 6.24 6.02 21.33
CA CYS A 130 5.92 4.60 21.21
C CYS A 130 4.40 4.48 21.11
N GLU A 131 3.84 4.54 19.90
CA GLU A 131 2.47 4.11 19.68
C GLU A 131 2.40 2.61 19.97
N SER A 132 1.90 2.27 21.16
CA SER A 132 1.44 0.94 21.46
C SER A 132 0.17 0.71 20.66
N VAL A 133 0.31 0.11 19.47
CA VAL A 133 -0.85 -0.37 18.70
C VAL A 133 -1.61 -1.34 19.61
N PRO A 134 -2.86 -1.04 20.00
CA PRO A 134 -3.64 -1.95 20.81
C PRO A 134 -3.85 -3.26 20.04
N VAL A 135 -3.62 -4.39 20.72
CA VAL A 135 -3.63 -5.76 20.14
C VAL A 135 -4.95 -6.13 19.47
N GLU A 136 -6.03 -5.40 19.75
CA GLU A 136 -7.34 -5.54 19.10
C GLU A 136 -7.34 -5.08 17.64
N GLU A 137 -6.40 -4.21 17.24
CA GLU A 137 -6.26 -3.67 15.88
C GLU A 137 -5.19 -4.41 15.04
N ASP A 138 -4.45 -5.34 15.67
CA ASP A 138 -3.49 -6.21 14.99
C ASP A 138 -4.25 -7.27 14.16
N GLY A 139 -4.64 -6.92 12.93
CA GLY A 139 -5.22 -7.85 11.95
C GLY A 139 -4.32 -9.04 11.58
N TYR A 140 -3.09 -9.04 12.08
CA TYR A 140 -2.08 -10.10 11.96
C TYR A 140 -1.95 -10.98 13.21
N ALA A 141 -2.72 -10.72 14.28
CA ALA A 141 -2.69 -11.53 15.48
C ALA A 141 -3.26 -12.94 15.20
N PHE A 142 -2.38 -13.95 15.23
CA PHE A 142 -2.82 -15.34 15.07
C PHE A 142 -3.73 -15.78 16.24
N PRO A 143 -4.72 -16.66 15.97
CA PRO A 143 -5.54 -17.28 17.00
C PRO A 143 -4.68 -17.94 18.09
N PRO A 144 -5.14 -18.01 19.35
CA PRO A 144 -4.36 -18.53 20.48
C PRO A 144 -3.79 -19.93 20.23
N SER A 145 -4.55 -20.79 19.53
CA SER A 145 -4.14 -22.16 19.19
C SER A 145 -2.97 -22.19 18.21
N VAL A 146 -3.02 -21.36 17.17
CA VAL A 146 -1.96 -21.25 16.15
C VAL A 146 -0.71 -20.63 16.77
N ARG A 147 -0.87 -19.64 17.66
CA ARG A 147 0.24 -19.04 18.41
C ARG A 147 0.99 -20.07 19.26
N ARG A 148 0.28 -20.91 20.02
CA ARG A 148 0.91 -21.99 20.81
C ARG A 148 1.65 -23.00 19.93
N PHE A 149 1.10 -23.32 18.76
CA PHE A 149 1.75 -24.19 17.77
C PHE A 149 3.02 -23.56 17.17
N LEU A 150 2.98 -22.27 16.80
CA LEU A 150 4.13 -21.55 16.25
C LEU A 150 5.26 -21.36 17.26
N LEU A 151 4.92 -21.11 18.53
CA LEU A 151 5.91 -21.07 19.61
C LEU A 151 6.57 -22.44 19.86
N ARG A 152 5.86 -23.53 19.58
CA ARG A 152 6.38 -24.90 19.69
C ARG A 152 7.40 -25.23 18.59
N HIS A 153 7.28 -24.65 17.41
CA HIS A 153 8.20 -24.88 16.28
C HIS A 153 9.06 -23.64 15.99
N PRO A 154 10.22 -23.51 16.65
CA PRO A 154 11.05 -22.29 16.63
C PRO A 154 11.66 -21.93 15.27
N LEU A 155 11.68 -22.86 14.32
CA LEU A 155 12.22 -22.68 12.98
C LEU A 155 11.27 -21.88 12.06
N LEU A 156 9.95 -21.99 12.27
CA LEU A 156 8.95 -21.30 11.45
C LEU A 156 9.01 -19.77 11.64
N CYS A 157 9.38 -19.31 12.85
CA CYS A 157 9.57 -17.89 13.16
C CYS A 157 10.81 -17.23 12.52
N LYS A 158 11.61 -17.96 11.72
CA LYS A 158 12.70 -17.39 10.93
C LYS A 158 12.29 -17.05 9.49
N LEU A 159 11.09 -17.44 9.07
CA LEU A 159 10.59 -17.11 7.73
C LEU A 159 10.31 -15.60 7.62
N PRO A 160 10.59 -14.97 6.46
CA PRO A 160 10.42 -13.52 6.27
C PRO A 160 8.96 -13.05 6.39
N PHE A 161 8.00 -13.96 6.28
CA PHE A 161 6.57 -13.68 6.41
C PHE A 161 6.01 -13.90 7.83
N MET A 162 6.78 -14.50 8.75
CA MET A 162 6.28 -14.81 10.09
C MET A 162 6.69 -13.80 11.17
N PRO A 163 5.80 -13.49 12.11
CA PRO A 163 6.12 -12.61 13.24
C PRO A 163 7.20 -13.23 14.12
N SER A 164 8.06 -12.37 14.66
CA SER A 164 9.16 -12.78 15.53
C SER A 164 8.64 -13.44 16.81
N LYS A 165 9.44 -14.36 17.39
CA LYS A 165 9.08 -15.01 18.67
C LYS A 165 8.80 -14.00 19.79
N ARG A 166 9.52 -12.88 19.83
CA ARG A 166 9.34 -11.83 20.84
C ARG A 166 7.97 -11.18 20.72
N SER A 167 7.54 -10.91 19.48
CA SER A 167 6.21 -10.38 19.16
C SER A 167 5.10 -11.37 19.56
N LEU A 168 5.27 -12.67 19.26
CA LEU A 168 4.30 -13.72 19.64
C LEU A 168 4.17 -13.90 21.16
N ILE A 169 5.26 -13.77 21.91
CA ILE A 169 5.25 -13.87 23.39
C ILE A 169 4.57 -12.64 24.01
N ALA A 170 4.85 -11.43 23.49
CA ALA A 170 4.22 -10.19 23.95
C ALA A 170 2.69 -10.25 23.78
N LEU A 171 2.22 -10.73 22.62
CA LEU A 171 0.80 -10.91 22.35
C LEU A 171 0.15 -11.97 23.27
N ASN A 172 0.88 -13.01 23.70
CA ASN A 172 0.31 -14.06 24.56
C ASN A 172 0.11 -13.60 26.01
N ARG A 173 0.92 -12.63 26.48
CA ARG A 173 0.75 -12.02 27.79
C ARG A 173 -0.48 -11.11 27.85
N SER A 174 -0.73 -10.32 26.80
CA SER A 174 -1.88 -9.41 26.75
C SER A 174 -3.23 -10.14 26.72
N SER A 175 -3.32 -11.29 26.04
CA SER A 175 -4.54 -12.13 26.05
C SER A 175 -4.81 -12.83 27.39
N CYS A 176 -3.81 -12.96 28.28
CA CYS A 176 -3.99 -13.59 29.58
C CYS A 176 -4.54 -12.61 30.63
N THR A 177 -4.28 -11.31 30.46
CA THR A 177 -4.79 -10.23 31.33
C THR A 177 -6.26 -9.88 31.08
N THR A 178 -6.81 -10.16 29.90
CA THR A 178 -8.23 -9.92 29.58
C THR A 178 -9.16 -11.06 29.99
N LEU A 179 -8.63 -12.21 30.43
CA LEU A 179 -9.40 -13.35 30.95
C LEU A 179 -9.54 -13.34 32.48
N THR A 180 -9.00 -12.32 33.15
CA THR A 180 -9.03 -12.15 34.61
C THR A 180 -9.87 -10.96 35.08
N ALA A 181 -10.71 -10.40 34.21
CA ALA A 181 -11.69 -9.36 34.54
C ALA A 181 -13.12 -9.87 34.27
#